data_AF-A0ABD3WAA2-F1
#
_entry.id   AF-A0ABD3WAA2-F1
#
_cell.length_a   1.000
_cell.length_b   1.000
_cell.length_c   1.000
_cell.angle_alpha   90.00
_cell.angle_beta   90.00
_cell.angle_gamma   90.00
#
_symmetry.space_group_name_H-M   'P 1'
#
loop_
_entity.id
_entity.type
_entity.pdbx_description
1 polymer ?
#
loop_
_entity_poly.entity_id
_entity_poly.type
_entity_poly.pdbx_seq_one_letter_code
_entity_poly.pdbx_strand_id
1 'polypeptide(L)'
;MPKYAEHFIPQIIYTDLPKLLFELGDDQCLLMHKNDLVKHCEDIFRDINVTAEQVKHAERLTRGQSECKYWHRLRTGRITASRMKAVCTSSIDKPSISTIRNICYPVKFSNKATRWGCQHEKDAVDAYITKLAPRHDNLSVVECGFIINPEFSHIGASPDARFMQLLWRGNSGSEIPILCSRHKYSQ
;
A
#
# COMPACT_ATOMS: atom_id res chain seq x y z
N MET A 1 -30.84 -20.52 6.32
CA MET A 1 -30.91 -19.07 6.62
C MET A 1 -32.16 -18.49 5.97
N PRO A 2 -32.75 -17.40 6.49
CA PRO A 2 -33.93 -16.76 5.90
C PRO A 2 -33.60 -16.11 4.54
N LYS A 3 -34.50 -16.25 3.55
CA LYS A 3 -34.33 -15.75 2.16
C LYS A 3 -34.09 -14.23 2.05
N TYR A 4 -34.51 -13.44 3.04
CA TYR A 4 -34.31 -11.98 3.05
C TYR A 4 -32.87 -11.57 3.42
N ALA A 5 -32.08 -12.47 4.02
CA ALA A 5 -30.73 -12.17 4.47
C ALA A 5 -29.67 -12.33 3.36
N GLU A 6 -30.03 -12.92 2.22
CA GLU A 6 -29.12 -13.16 1.09
C GLU A 6 -28.61 -11.86 0.46
N HIS A 7 -29.38 -10.78 0.54
CA HIS A 7 -29.03 -9.46 0.00
C HIS A 7 -28.24 -8.58 1.00
N PHE A 8 -28.13 -9.03 2.25
CA PHE A 8 -27.43 -8.32 3.34
C PHE A 8 -26.10 -8.99 3.68
N ILE A 9 -25.61 -9.90 2.84
CA ILE A 9 -24.29 -10.49 3.01
C ILE A 9 -23.28 -9.42 2.55
N PRO A 10 -22.44 -8.88 3.45
CA PRO A 10 -21.41 -7.93 3.06
C PRO A 10 -20.57 -8.54 1.94
N GLN A 11 -20.31 -7.80 0.85
CA GLN A 11 -19.45 -8.28 -0.24
C GLN A 11 -18.06 -8.75 0.26
N ILE A 12 -17.63 -8.26 1.43
CA ILE A 12 -16.46 -8.72 2.19
C ILE A 12 -16.45 -10.23 2.48
N ILE A 13 -17.61 -10.89 2.56
CA ILE A 13 -17.72 -12.31 2.91
C ILE A 13 -17.39 -13.22 1.70
N TYR A 14 -17.44 -12.70 0.47
CA TYR A 14 -17.20 -13.47 -0.76
C TYR A 14 -15.88 -13.14 -1.46
N THR A 15 -15.05 -12.28 -0.88
CA THR A 15 -13.88 -11.77 -1.58
C THR A 15 -12.60 -12.42 -1.11
N ASP A 16 -11.92 -13.06 -2.06
CA ASP A 16 -10.56 -13.53 -1.92
C ASP A 16 -9.67 -12.30 -1.68
N LEU A 17 -9.38 -12.05 -0.41
CA LEU A 17 -8.56 -10.94 0.07
C LEU A 17 -7.19 -11.49 0.45
N PRO A 18 -6.10 -10.74 0.19
CA PRO A 18 -4.78 -11.22 0.53
C PRO A 18 -4.66 -11.41 2.05
N LYS A 19 -4.01 -12.50 2.45
CA LYS A 19 -3.75 -12.81 3.86
C LYS A 19 -3.10 -11.63 4.58
N LEU A 20 -3.50 -11.41 5.82
CA LEU A 20 -2.97 -10.33 6.65
C LEU A 20 -1.71 -10.82 7.34
N LEU A 21 -0.58 -10.16 7.08
CA LEU A 21 0.72 -10.66 7.56
C LEU A 21 0.86 -10.63 9.09
N PHE A 22 0.09 -9.79 9.79
CA PHE A 22 0.09 -9.80 11.25
C PHE A 22 -0.54 -11.07 11.85
N GLU A 23 -1.34 -11.81 11.08
CA GLU A 23 -1.95 -13.08 11.51
C GLU A 23 -0.96 -14.25 11.45
N LEU A 24 0.23 -14.04 10.88
CA LEU A 24 1.31 -15.03 10.82
C LEU A 24 2.12 -15.11 12.13
N GLY A 25 1.77 -14.31 13.14
CA GLY A 25 2.43 -14.37 14.44
C GLY A 25 2.20 -15.72 15.11
N ASP A 26 3.28 -16.42 15.42
CA ASP A 26 3.27 -17.67 16.19
C ASP A 26 4.10 -17.52 17.46
N ASP A 27 3.46 -17.67 18.61
CA ASP A 27 4.09 -17.57 19.93
C ASP A 27 5.18 -18.65 20.12
N GLN A 28 5.10 -19.78 19.41
CA GLN A 28 6.13 -20.81 19.44
C GLN A 28 7.47 -20.31 18.88
N CYS A 29 7.46 -19.33 17.98
CA CYS A 29 8.69 -18.72 17.45
C CYS A 29 9.55 -18.07 18.53
N LEU A 30 8.97 -17.67 19.67
CA LEU A 30 9.70 -17.05 20.79
C LEU A 30 10.64 -18.04 21.49
N LEU A 31 10.38 -19.35 21.36
CA LEU A 31 11.10 -20.42 22.01
C LEU A 31 12.08 -21.14 21.06
N MET A 32 12.02 -20.85 19.76
CA MET A 32 12.86 -21.50 18.75
C MET A 32 14.30 -20.97 18.76
N HIS A 33 15.24 -21.86 18.44
CA HIS A 33 16.61 -21.44 18.15
C HIS A 33 16.69 -20.66 16.84
N LYS A 34 17.66 -19.74 16.74
CA LYS A 34 17.82 -18.82 15.59
C LYS A 34 17.77 -19.54 14.23
N ASN A 35 18.43 -20.69 14.09
CA ASN A 35 18.49 -21.40 12.81
C ASN A 35 17.14 -22.01 12.42
N ASP A 36 16.39 -22.52 13.39
CA ASP A 36 15.05 -23.09 13.15
C ASP A 36 14.04 -21.99 12.87
N LEU A 37 14.16 -20.86 13.57
CA LEU A 37 13.37 -19.65 13.32
C LEU A 37 13.58 -19.12 11.89
N VAL A 38 14.83 -19.06 11.41
CA VAL A 38 15.12 -18.61 10.04
C VAL A 38 14.47 -19.53 9.01
N LYS A 39 14.59 -20.85 9.18
CA LYS A 39 13.93 -21.83 8.29
C LYS A 39 12.41 -21.68 8.30
N HIS A 40 11.82 -21.56 9.50
CA HIS A 40 10.39 -21.36 9.65
C HIS A 40 9.90 -20.09 8.94
N CYS A 41 10.65 -18.98 9.07
CA CYS A 41 10.38 -17.75 8.32
C CYS A 41 10.48 -17.97 6.81
N GLU A 42 11.51 -18.67 6.32
CA GLU A 42 11.65 -18.97 4.88
C GLU A 42 10.47 -19.78 4.33
N ASP A 43 9.97 -20.76 5.08
CA ASP A 43 8.77 -21.53 4.71
C ASP A 43 7.55 -20.62 4.63
N ILE A 44 7.33 -19.78 5.64
CA ILE A 44 6.26 -18.78 5.61
C ILE A 44 6.40 -17.87 4.39
N PHE A 45 7.61 -17.38 4.09
CA PHE A 45 7.86 -16.50 2.94
C PHE A 45 7.52 -17.17 1.61
N ARG A 46 7.73 -18.48 1.48
CA ARG A 46 7.33 -19.26 0.28
C ARG A 46 5.81 -19.39 0.15
N ASP A 47 5.10 -19.45 1.28
CA ASP A 47 3.64 -19.65 1.32
C ASP A 47 2.84 -18.34 1.19
N ILE A 48 3.44 -17.18 1.44
CA ILE A 48 2.77 -15.88 1.26
C ILE A 48 2.73 -15.52 -0.24
N ASN A 49 1.74 -16.07 -0.93
CA ASN A 49 1.41 -15.71 -2.30
C ASN A 49 0.12 -14.90 -2.35
N VAL A 50 0.05 -13.95 -3.28
CA VAL A 50 -1.15 -13.16 -3.55
C VAL A 50 -1.49 -13.21 -5.04
N THR A 51 -2.77 -13.34 -5.37
CA THR A 51 -3.22 -13.37 -6.76
C THR A 51 -3.38 -11.95 -7.30
N ALA A 52 -3.27 -11.78 -8.62
CA ALA A 52 -3.49 -10.47 -9.24
C ALA A 52 -4.90 -9.92 -8.94
N GLU A 53 -5.90 -10.79 -8.84
CA GLU A 53 -7.27 -10.41 -8.52
C GLU A 53 -7.43 -9.98 -7.04
N GLN A 54 -6.77 -10.68 -6.11
CA GLN A 54 -6.66 -10.25 -4.71
C GLN A 54 -6.05 -8.86 -4.61
N VAL A 55 -4.96 -8.59 -5.34
CA VAL A 55 -4.27 -7.29 -5.35
C VAL A 55 -5.18 -6.19 -5.91
N LYS A 56 -5.84 -6.42 -7.05
CA LYS A 56 -6.80 -5.45 -7.64
C LYS A 56 -7.99 -5.19 -6.72
N HIS A 57 -8.46 -6.21 -6.02
CA HIS A 57 -9.58 -6.07 -5.10
C HIS A 57 -9.18 -5.29 -3.84
N ALA A 58 -8.02 -5.61 -3.27
CA ALA A 58 -7.44 -4.89 -2.14
C ALA A 58 -7.21 -3.40 -2.46
N GLU A 59 -6.70 -3.08 -3.66
CA GLU A 59 -6.55 -1.70 -4.13
C GLU A 59 -7.91 -0.98 -4.15
N ARG A 60 -8.91 -1.55 -4.82
CA ARG A 60 -10.25 -0.93 -4.95
C ARG A 60 -10.91 -0.66 -3.60
N LEU A 61 -10.84 -1.61 -2.67
CA LEU A 61 -11.41 -1.48 -1.33
C LEU A 61 -10.73 -0.41 -0.48
N THR A 62 -9.50 -0.04 -0.81
CA THR A 62 -8.64 0.79 0.03
C THR A 62 -8.35 2.16 -0.56
N ARG A 63 -9.09 2.56 -1.61
CA ARG A 63 -9.01 3.90 -2.22
C ARG A 63 -9.28 5.05 -1.26
N GLY A 64 -10.06 4.80 -0.20
CA GLY A 64 -10.24 5.74 0.91
C GLY A 64 -9.00 5.92 1.81
N GLN A 65 -7.88 5.25 1.50
CA GLN A 65 -6.58 5.33 2.16
C GLN A 65 -6.64 5.45 3.69
N SER A 66 -6.26 6.60 4.26
CA SER A 66 -6.19 6.82 5.71
C SER A 66 -7.52 6.65 6.43
N GLU A 67 -8.63 6.89 5.72
CA GLU A 67 -9.99 6.75 6.26
C GLU A 67 -10.47 5.29 6.23
N CYS A 68 -9.82 4.44 5.43
CA CYS A 68 -10.14 3.03 5.34
C CYS A 68 -9.40 2.21 6.42
N LYS A 69 -10.15 1.62 7.36
CA LYS A 69 -9.58 0.71 8.38
C LYS A 69 -8.84 -0.47 7.76
N TYR A 70 -9.34 -0.99 6.63
CA TYR A 70 -8.74 -2.13 5.94
C TYR A 70 -7.39 -1.78 5.29
N TRP A 71 -7.22 -0.53 4.86
CA TRP A 71 -5.94 0.00 4.36
C TRP A 71 -4.85 -0.08 5.45
N HIS A 72 -5.17 0.27 6.70
CA HIS A 72 -4.23 0.12 7.81
C HIS A 72 -3.89 -1.36 8.05
N ARG A 73 -4.88 -2.25 8.07
CA ARG A 73 -4.68 -3.70 8.29
C ARG A 73 -3.79 -4.33 7.23
N LEU A 74 -3.98 -4.01 5.95
CA LEU A 74 -3.16 -4.54 4.86
C LEU A 74 -1.71 -4.04 4.91
N ARG A 75 -1.49 -2.83 5.42
CA ARG A 75 -0.13 -2.26 5.53
C ARG A 75 0.65 -2.83 6.70
N THR A 76 -0.02 -3.26 7.77
CA THR A 76 0.61 -3.86 8.93
C THR A 76 1.38 -5.12 8.55
N GLY A 77 2.65 -5.19 8.96
CA GLY A 77 3.54 -6.30 8.62
C GLY A 77 4.15 -6.23 7.22
N ARG A 78 3.75 -5.28 6.37
CA ARG A 78 4.31 -5.07 5.02
C ARG A 78 5.31 -3.91 4.99
N ILE A 79 6.36 -4.08 4.20
CA ILE A 79 7.33 -3.03 3.90
C ILE A 79 6.67 -2.05 2.93
N THR A 80 6.34 -0.87 3.43
CA THR A 80 5.73 0.19 2.60
C THR A 80 6.79 1.12 2.02
N ALA A 81 6.49 1.76 0.88
CA ALA A 81 7.41 2.71 0.24
C ALA A 81 7.99 3.77 1.21
N SER A 82 7.16 4.31 2.12
CA SER A 82 7.60 5.29 3.12
C SER A 82 8.53 4.75 4.20
N ARG A 83 8.69 3.42 4.28
CA ARG A 83 9.57 2.70 5.22
C ARG A 83 10.74 2.01 4.52
N MET A 84 10.71 1.89 3.19
CA MET A 84 11.76 1.24 2.39
C MET A 84 13.15 1.77 2.72
N LYS A 85 13.33 3.11 2.77
CA LYS A 85 14.62 3.72 3.14
C LYS A 85 15.14 3.23 4.50
N ALA A 86 14.28 3.18 5.52
CA ALA A 86 14.68 2.76 6.86
C ALA A 86 15.06 1.27 6.92
N VAL A 87 14.40 0.43 6.12
CA VAL A 87 14.74 -0.98 5.97
C VAL A 87 16.09 -1.14 5.27
N CYS A 88 16.28 -0.48 4.12
CA CYS A 88 17.53 -0.57 3.35
C CYS A 88 18.77 -0.04 4.08
N THR A 89 18.60 0.90 5.03
CA THR A 89 19.71 1.42 5.85
C THR A 89 19.95 0.63 7.13
N SER A 90 19.08 -0.34 7.47
CA SER A 90 19.25 -1.17 8.65
C SER A 90 20.20 -2.33 8.36
N SER A 91 20.98 -2.75 9.37
CA SER A 91 21.80 -3.96 9.26
C SER A 91 20.91 -5.20 9.14
N ILE A 92 21.29 -6.13 8.27
CA ILE A 92 20.60 -7.42 8.09
C ILE A 92 20.77 -8.29 9.35
N ASP A 93 21.98 -8.30 9.93
CA ASP A 93 22.28 -9.11 11.12
C ASP A 93 21.65 -8.56 12.39
N LYS A 94 21.47 -7.24 12.45
CA LYS A 94 20.92 -6.50 13.59
C LYS A 94 19.95 -5.42 13.10
N PRO A 95 18.75 -5.82 12.66
CA PRO A 95 17.76 -4.87 12.20
C PRO A 95 17.35 -3.94 13.34
N SER A 96 17.06 -2.68 12.99
CA SER A 96 16.59 -1.71 13.97
C SER A 96 15.24 -2.15 14.54
N ILE A 97 15.16 -2.32 15.86
CA ILE A 97 13.92 -2.66 16.59
C ILE A 97 12.84 -1.61 16.31
N SER A 98 13.21 -0.34 16.18
CA SER A 98 12.25 0.72 15.86
C SER A 98 11.69 0.59 14.45
N THR A 99 12.48 0.13 13.48
CA THR A 99 12.01 -0.15 12.12
C THR A 99 11.03 -1.31 12.11
N ILE A 100 11.35 -2.42 12.79
CA ILE A 100 10.46 -3.58 12.92
C ILE A 100 9.15 -3.17 13.59
N ARG A 101 9.21 -2.47 14.73
CA ARG A 101 8.03 -2.01 15.45
C ARG A 101 7.15 -1.11 14.58
N ASN A 102 7.74 -0.20 13.79
CA ASN A 102 6.98 0.68 12.90
C ASN A 102 6.31 -0.06 11.73
N ILE A 103 6.82 -1.23 11.33
CA ILE A 103 6.23 -2.08 10.28
C ILE A 103 5.10 -2.95 10.85
N CYS A 104 5.34 -3.62 11.99
CA CYS A 104 4.38 -4.54 12.60
C CYS A 104 3.30 -3.82 13.42
N TYR A 105 3.58 -2.62 13.94
CA TYR A 105 2.70 -1.85 14.81
C TYR A 105 2.70 -0.37 14.40
N PRO A 106 2.22 -0.05 13.19
CA PRO A 106 2.24 1.32 12.67
C PRO A 106 1.36 2.23 13.53
N VAL A 107 1.97 3.22 14.17
CA VAL A 107 1.27 4.29 14.90
C VAL A 107 0.87 5.40 13.94
N LYS A 108 -0.32 5.98 14.17
CA LYS A 108 -0.80 7.15 13.42
C LYS A 108 0.15 8.32 13.67
N PHE A 109 0.88 8.71 12.64
CA PHE A 109 1.72 9.90 12.67
C PHE A 109 0.95 11.08 12.07
N SER A 110 0.73 12.13 12.87
CA SER A 110 0.11 13.38 12.41
C SER A 110 0.91 14.55 12.96
N ASN A 111 1.54 15.33 12.08
CA ASN A 111 2.14 16.61 12.43
C ASN A 111 1.52 17.71 11.55
N LYS A 112 1.77 18.99 11.89
CA LYS A 112 1.21 20.14 11.16
C LYS A 112 1.48 20.06 9.65
N ALA A 113 2.71 19.73 9.26
CA ALA A 113 3.11 19.59 7.86
C ALA A 113 2.37 18.44 7.14
N THR A 114 2.17 17.30 7.80
CA THR A 114 1.45 16.13 7.24
C THR A 114 -0.03 16.45 7.08
N ARG A 115 -0.63 17.13 8.06
CA ARG A 115 -2.04 17.54 7.97
C ARG A 115 -2.25 18.55 6.84
N TRP A 116 -1.37 19.54 6.75
CA TRP A 116 -1.39 20.52 5.67
C TRP A 116 -1.27 19.84 4.30
N GLY A 117 -0.31 18.92 4.15
CA GLY A 117 -0.12 18.13 2.92
C GLY A 117 -1.37 17.35 2.53
N CYS A 118 -2.00 16.62 3.46
CA CYS A 118 -3.25 15.89 3.18
C CYS A 118 -4.43 16.82 2.83
N GLN A 119 -4.47 18.05 3.36
CA GLN A 119 -5.53 19.01 3.05
C GLN A 119 -5.39 19.61 1.65
N HIS A 120 -4.15 19.93 1.23
CA HIS A 120 -3.87 20.59 -0.04
C HIS A 120 -3.50 19.61 -1.17
N GLU A 121 -3.65 18.31 -0.93
CA GLU A 121 -3.35 17.28 -1.92
C GLU A 121 -4.24 17.40 -3.15
N LYS A 122 -5.53 17.70 -2.95
CA LYS A 122 -6.49 17.96 -4.04
C LYS A 122 -6.13 19.23 -4.81
N ASP A 123 -5.79 20.32 -4.11
CA ASP A 123 -5.37 21.56 -4.74
C ASP A 123 -4.12 21.37 -5.62
N ALA A 124 -3.17 20.55 -5.15
CA ALA A 124 -1.96 20.21 -5.90
C ALA A 124 -2.27 19.37 -7.15
N VAL A 125 -3.19 18.40 -7.04
CA VAL A 125 -3.68 17.60 -8.17
C VAL A 125 -4.40 18.49 -9.19
N ASP A 126 -5.31 19.37 -8.75
CA ASP A 126 -6.07 20.26 -9.62
C ASP A 126 -5.17 21.27 -10.35
N ALA A 127 -4.18 21.83 -9.64
CA ALA A 127 -3.17 22.69 -10.24
C ALA A 127 -2.33 21.95 -11.29
N TYR A 128 -2.04 20.67 -11.04
CA TYR A 128 -1.30 19.82 -11.98
C TYR A 128 -2.14 19.49 -13.23
N ILE A 129 -3.41 19.12 -13.05
CA ILE A 129 -4.37 18.91 -14.16
C ILE A 129 -4.46 20.16 -15.01
N THR A 130 -4.64 21.34 -14.38
CA THR A 130 -4.76 22.62 -15.09
C THR A 130 -3.52 22.92 -15.94
N LYS A 131 -2.32 22.61 -15.43
CA LYS A 131 -1.06 22.80 -16.18
C LYS A 131 -0.87 21.81 -17.33
N LEU A 132 -1.41 20.60 -17.21
CA LEU A 132 -1.27 19.56 -18.22
C LEU A 132 -2.40 19.53 -19.26
N ALA A 133 -3.60 20.00 -18.93
CA ALA A 133 -4.75 20.00 -19.83
C ALA A 133 -4.44 20.54 -21.25
N PRO A 134 -3.60 21.59 -21.44
CA PRO A 134 -3.27 22.07 -22.77
C PRO A 134 -2.43 21.10 -23.64
N ARG A 135 -1.76 20.11 -23.05
CA ARG A 135 -0.81 19.21 -23.73
C ARG A 135 -1.32 17.78 -23.88
N HIS A 136 -2.45 17.45 -23.25
CA HIS A 136 -2.94 16.08 -23.09
C HIS A 136 -4.43 16.01 -23.40
N ASP A 137 -4.85 15.08 -24.27
CA ASP A 137 -6.26 14.79 -24.51
C ASP A 137 -6.73 13.70 -23.51
N ASN A 138 -7.92 13.87 -22.93
CA ASN A 138 -8.56 12.94 -21.98
C ASN A 138 -7.74 12.62 -20.71
N LEU A 139 -7.17 13.63 -20.06
CA LEU A 139 -6.52 13.46 -18.76
C LEU A 139 -7.56 13.08 -17.69
N SER A 140 -7.36 11.94 -17.04
CA SER A 140 -8.19 11.53 -15.90
C SER A 140 -7.32 11.18 -14.70
N VAL A 141 -7.79 11.54 -13.50
CA VAL A 141 -7.14 11.19 -12.24
C VAL A 141 -7.98 10.14 -11.55
N VAL A 142 -7.33 9.05 -11.14
CA VAL A 142 -7.97 7.96 -10.43
C VAL A 142 -7.40 7.88 -9.02
N GLU A 143 -8.29 7.88 -8.04
CA GLU A 143 -7.93 7.61 -6.65
C GLU A 143 -7.29 6.22 -6.53
N CYS A 144 -6.18 6.15 -5.80
CA CYS A 144 -5.44 4.91 -5.60
C CYS A 144 -5.58 4.41 -4.17
N GLY A 145 -5.85 3.13 -4.03
CA GLY A 145 -5.71 2.42 -2.77
C GLY A 145 -4.30 1.89 -2.55
N PHE A 146 -4.22 0.92 -1.64
CA PHE A 146 -2.99 0.20 -1.36
C PHE A 146 -2.73 -0.88 -2.40
N ILE A 147 -1.57 -0.80 -3.04
CA ILE A 147 -1.11 -1.70 -4.08
C ILE A 147 -0.05 -2.62 -3.45
N ILE A 148 -0.28 -3.92 -3.54
CA ILE A 148 0.66 -4.96 -3.10
C ILE A 148 1.41 -5.47 -4.33
N ASN A 149 2.72 -5.72 -4.20
CA ASN A 149 3.47 -6.33 -5.29
C ASN A 149 3.13 -7.85 -5.36
N PRO A 150 2.64 -8.37 -6.51
CA PRO A 150 2.30 -9.79 -6.64
C PRO A 150 3.49 -10.74 -6.48
N GLU A 151 4.68 -10.33 -6.94
CA GLU A 151 5.91 -11.14 -6.83
C GLU A 151 6.50 -11.04 -5.41
N PHE A 152 6.36 -9.87 -4.78
CA PHE A 152 6.88 -9.59 -3.44
C PHE A 152 5.74 -9.14 -2.53
N SER A 153 4.92 -10.09 -2.11
CA SER A 153 3.69 -9.88 -1.31
C SER A 153 3.90 -9.15 0.03
N HIS A 154 5.14 -9.13 0.53
CA HIS A 154 5.57 -8.39 1.72
C HIS A 154 5.85 -6.91 1.44
N ILE A 155 5.84 -6.46 0.18
CA ILE A 155 6.08 -5.07 -0.24
C ILE A 155 4.78 -4.46 -0.77
N GLY A 156 4.54 -3.19 -0.45
CA GLY A 156 3.42 -2.45 -1.04
C GLY A 156 3.57 -0.93 -0.97
N ALA A 157 2.71 -0.23 -1.70
CA ALA A 157 2.68 1.22 -1.75
C ALA A 157 1.25 1.75 -1.88
N SER A 158 1.03 2.97 -1.40
CA SER A 158 -0.21 3.72 -1.67
C SER A 158 0.24 5.00 -2.38
N PRO A 159 0.04 5.12 -3.70
CA PRO A 159 0.30 6.36 -4.43
C PRO A 159 -0.66 7.45 -3.94
N ASP A 160 -0.18 8.69 -3.94
CA ASP A 160 -1.01 9.87 -3.63
C ASP A 160 -2.06 10.09 -4.76
N ALA A 161 -1.65 9.99 -6.03
CA ALA A 161 -2.55 9.99 -7.19
C ALA A 161 -2.01 9.15 -8.35
N ARG A 162 -2.90 8.62 -9.21
CA ARG A 162 -2.54 8.02 -10.50
C ARG A 162 -3.23 8.75 -11.63
N PHE A 163 -2.43 9.21 -12.59
CA PHE A 163 -2.91 9.83 -13.81
C PHE A 163 -3.05 8.75 -14.88
N MET A 164 -4.26 8.63 -15.46
CA MET A 164 -4.50 7.82 -16.65
C MET A 164 -4.58 8.78 -17.83
N GLN A 165 -3.70 8.58 -18.82
CA GLN A 165 -3.66 9.38 -20.04
C GLN A 165 -3.89 8.46 -21.25
N LEU A 166 -4.71 8.91 -22.21
CA LEU A 166 -4.94 8.14 -23.43
C LEU A 166 -4.12 8.55 -24.65
N LEU A 167 -3.57 9.77 -24.77
CA LEU A 167 -2.64 10.13 -25.87
C LEU A 167 -1.90 11.44 -25.56
N TRP A 168 -0.59 11.51 -25.84
CA TRP A 168 0.15 12.78 -25.88
C TRP A 168 -0.09 13.41 -27.25
N ARG A 169 -0.40 14.71 -27.33
CA ARG A 169 -0.51 15.37 -28.63
C ARG A 169 0.85 15.38 -29.32
N GLY A 170 1.07 14.40 -30.20
CA GLY A 170 2.24 14.33 -31.09
C GLY A 170 3.18 13.13 -30.94
N ASN A 171 2.88 12.10 -30.13
CA ASN A 171 3.67 10.86 -30.22
C ASN A 171 2.89 9.63 -29.75
N SER A 172 3.13 8.50 -30.42
CA SER A 172 2.52 7.19 -30.17
C SER A 172 2.71 6.75 -28.72
N GLY A 173 1.59 6.36 -28.10
CA GLY A 173 1.38 6.20 -26.67
C GLY A 173 2.45 5.45 -25.88
N SER A 174 2.75 5.99 -24.71
CA SER A 174 3.27 5.26 -23.56
C SER A 174 2.51 5.71 -22.30
N GLU A 175 2.08 4.75 -21.48
CA GLU A 175 1.55 5.01 -20.14
C GLU A 175 2.72 5.46 -19.25
N ILE A 176 2.67 6.68 -18.71
CA ILE A 176 3.66 7.16 -17.73
C ILE A 176 3.00 7.19 -16.35
N PRO A 177 3.16 6.15 -15.50
CA PRO A 177 2.74 6.22 -14.12
C PRO A 177 3.65 7.18 -13.34
N ILE A 178 3.19 8.40 -13.09
CA ILE A 178 3.88 9.35 -12.21
C ILE A 178 3.56 8.99 -10.77
N LEU A 179 4.48 8.33 -10.09
CA LEU A 179 4.45 8.11 -8.64
C LEU A 179 4.97 9.38 -7.94
N CYS A 180 4.07 10.27 -7.51
CA CYS A 180 4.46 11.33 -6.60
C CYS A 180 4.75 10.70 -5.24
N SER A 181 6.02 10.62 -4.85
CA SER A 181 6.43 10.25 -3.49
C SER A 181 6.74 11.53 -2.73
N ARG A 182 6.02 11.77 -1.62
CA ARG A 182 6.19 12.90 -0.68
C ARG A 182 7.64 13.39 -0.59
N HIS A 183 7.96 14.45 -1.33
CA HIS A 183 9.17 15.22 -1.09
C HIS A 183 8.94 16.02 0.19
N LYS A 184 9.66 15.65 1.26
CA LYS A 184 9.79 16.51 2.43
C LYS A 184 10.58 17.73 2.00
N TYR A 185 9.90 18.85 1.82
CA TYR A 185 10.57 20.15 1.88
C TYR A 185 11.13 20.29 3.31
N SER A 186 12.44 20.16 3.43
CA SER A 186 13.18 20.77 4.53
C SER A 186 13.10 22.28 4.29
N GLN A 187 12.49 22.99 5.23
CA GLN A 187 12.95 24.36 5.49
C GLN A 187 14.27 24.29 6.23
#